data_AF-A0A8U7NSS6-F1
#
_entry.id   AF-A0A8U7NSS6-F1
#
_cell.length_a   1.000
_cell.length_b   1.000
_cell.length_c   1.000
_cell.angle_alpha   90.00
_cell.angle_beta   90.00
_cell.angle_gamma   90.00
#
_symmetry.space_group_name_H-M   'P 1'
#
loop_
_entity.id
_entity.type
_entity.pdbx_description
1 polymer ?
#
loop_
_entity_poly.entity_id
_entity_poly.type
_entity_poly.pdbx_seq_one_letter_code
_entity_poly.pdbx_strand_id
1 'polypeptide(L)'
;NGLPGPPGIDGPKVFQVTPHTALQESQATGDCRDPLVHKEYGPVPMKHFYMFKGQNVSKGAPGSDKNLLSIRIHNGDLSNGTNNVGFFPGQPGTPGFPGAKGFRGPEGDVGAPGCPGFPGSPCVTGLPGPPGLRGVMGPPGQTGVPGQPGPHIRSASGFLLVLHSQSDREPLCPQGMPKLWTGYSLLYLEGQEKAHNQDLGLAGSCLPVFSTMPFAYCNINQVCYYASRNDKSYWLSSAAPLPMAPLSEEEIQPYISRCAVCEAPAQAVALHSQDQSIPPCPLNWRSLWIGYSFLMHTGSGDQGGGQSLMSPGSCLEDFRSAPFIECQGQRGTCQFFANEYSFWLTTVMPELQFAPAPLSGTLKEGQEQRKKISRCQVCLKHG
;
A
#
# COMPACT_ATOMS: atom_id res chain seq x y z
N ASN A 1 -2.19 -79.42 -13.23
CA ASN A 1 -3.60 -78.96 -13.20
C ASN A 1 -3.74 -78.01 -12.02
N GLY A 2 -3.91 -76.69 -12.15
CA GLY A 2 -4.15 -75.84 -13.32
C GLY A 2 -5.23 -74.80 -12.96
N LEU A 3 -5.07 -73.55 -13.41
CA LEU A 3 -5.93 -72.36 -13.18
C LEU A 3 -5.70 -71.58 -11.85
N PRO A 4 -5.96 -70.25 -11.83
CA PRO A 4 -5.79 -69.27 -12.91
C PRO A 4 -4.99 -68.01 -12.51
N GLY A 5 -4.45 -67.29 -13.50
CA GLY A 5 -3.80 -65.98 -13.29
C GLY A 5 -4.80 -64.82 -13.16
N PRO A 6 -4.36 -63.64 -12.71
CA PRO A 6 -5.22 -62.47 -12.52
C PRO A 6 -5.64 -61.83 -13.87
N PRO A 7 -6.82 -61.17 -13.92
CA PRO A 7 -7.28 -60.45 -15.11
C PRO A 7 -6.48 -59.16 -15.34
N GLY A 8 -6.57 -58.66 -16.58
CA GLY A 8 -5.67 -57.67 -17.15
C GLY A 8 -5.88 -56.21 -16.75
N ILE A 9 -4.99 -55.39 -17.32
CA ILE A 9 -4.79 -53.96 -17.09
C ILE A 9 -5.93 -53.15 -17.72
N ASP A 10 -6.62 -52.32 -16.91
CA ASP A 10 -7.44 -51.21 -17.42
C ASP A 10 -6.61 -49.91 -17.43
N GLY A 11 -6.61 -49.21 -18.57
CA GLY A 11 -5.87 -47.97 -18.76
C GLY A 11 -6.50 -46.74 -18.09
N PRO A 12 -5.80 -45.59 -18.07
CA PRO A 12 -6.26 -44.39 -17.37
C PRO A 12 -7.50 -43.78 -18.03
N LYS A 13 -8.57 -43.60 -17.25
CA LYS A 13 -9.75 -42.83 -17.66
C LYS A 13 -9.44 -41.33 -17.64
N VAL A 14 -9.38 -40.73 -18.82
CA VAL A 14 -9.24 -39.28 -19.00
C VAL A 14 -10.55 -38.58 -18.66
N PHE A 15 -10.54 -37.71 -17.66
CA PHE A 15 -11.61 -36.72 -17.45
C PHE A 15 -11.32 -35.48 -18.28
N GLN A 16 -12.10 -35.24 -19.34
CA GLN A 16 -12.11 -33.96 -20.03
C GLN A 16 -12.88 -32.94 -19.19
N VAL A 17 -12.24 -31.80 -18.88
CA VAL A 17 -12.91 -30.61 -18.36
C VAL A 17 -13.00 -29.59 -19.50
N THR A 18 -14.22 -29.31 -19.94
CA THR A 18 -14.50 -28.25 -20.92
C THR A 18 -14.51 -26.88 -20.24
N PRO A 19 -13.77 -25.88 -20.77
CA PRO A 19 -13.86 -24.52 -20.26
C PRO A 19 -15.09 -23.82 -20.84
N HIS A 20 -16.01 -23.36 -19.98
CA HIS A 20 -17.08 -22.45 -20.39
C HIS A 20 -16.55 -21.02 -20.49
N THR A 21 -16.75 -20.41 -21.66
CA THR A 21 -16.47 -19.00 -21.96
C THR A 21 -17.55 -18.07 -21.43
N ALA A 22 -17.15 -16.98 -20.77
CA ALA A 22 -17.92 -15.75 -20.61
C ALA A 22 -16.99 -14.59 -20.21
N LEU A 23 -16.29 -14.00 -21.18
CA LEU A 23 -15.73 -12.65 -21.04
C LEU A 23 -16.73 -11.66 -21.65
N GLN A 24 -17.02 -10.58 -20.93
CA GLN A 24 -17.94 -9.55 -21.37
C GLN A 24 -17.12 -8.34 -21.83
N GLU A 25 -16.84 -8.27 -23.13
CA GLU A 25 -16.08 -7.16 -23.73
C GLU A 25 -16.95 -5.90 -23.87
N SER A 26 -16.45 -4.77 -23.40
CA SER A 26 -16.97 -3.44 -23.74
C SER A 26 -16.21 -2.90 -24.96
N GLN A 27 -16.93 -2.62 -26.04
CA GLN A 27 -16.36 -2.13 -27.30
C GLN A 27 -15.82 -0.69 -27.19
N ALA A 28 -14.63 -0.45 -27.74
CA ALA A 28 -14.17 0.86 -28.18
C ALA A 28 -13.35 0.70 -29.47
N THR A 29 -13.67 1.49 -30.49
CA THR A 29 -13.17 1.32 -31.87
C THR A 29 -11.90 2.13 -32.15
N GLY A 30 -10.94 1.54 -32.90
CA GLY A 30 -9.77 2.23 -33.44
C GLY A 30 -8.95 1.32 -34.37
N ASP A 31 -8.87 1.67 -35.66
CA ASP A 31 -8.34 0.83 -36.75
C ASP A 31 -6.88 1.17 -37.10
N CYS A 32 -6.07 0.15 -37.45
CA CYS A 32 -4.85 0.28 -38.26
C CYS A 32 -4.27 -1.09 -38.70
N ARG A 33 -3.96 -1.21 -39.99
CA ARG A 33 -3.36 -2.36 -40.72
C ARG A 33 -1.93 -2.02 -41.17
N ASP A 34 -1.00 -2.90 -41.58
CA ASP A 34 -0.83 -4.37 -41.71
C ASP A 34 0.69 -4.61 -42.03
N PRO A 35 1.23 -5.83 -42.32
CA PRO A 35 0.97 -7.18 -41.82
C PRO A 35 2.27 -7.98 -41.41
N LEU A 36 2.08 -9.07 -40.67
CA LEU A 36 2.82 -10.38 -40.69
C LEU A 36 4.33 -10.47 -41.05
N VAL A 37 5.14 -11.03 -40.13
CA VAL A 37 5.73 -12.40 -40.25
C VAL A 37 5.92 -12.99 -38.84
N HIS A 38 5.24 -14.11 -38.53
CA HIS A 38 5.54 -14.96 -37.36
C HIS A 38 6.39 -16.16 -37.76
N LYS A 39 7.28 -16.62 -36.87
CA LYS A 39 7.96 -17.91 -37.00
C LYS A 39 7.91 -18.66 -35.67
N GLU A 40 7.13 -19.73 -35.61
CA GLU A 40 7.00 -20.60 -34.45
C GLU A 40 8.23 -21.47 -34.22
N TYR A 41 8.58 -21.69 -32.95
CA TYR A 41 9.34 -22.85 -32.49
C TYR A 41 8.70 -23.37 -31.19
N GLY A 42 8.28 -24.64 -31.19
CA GLY A 42 7.57 -25.27 -30.08
C GLY A 42 8.45 -25.73 -28.92
N PRO A 43 7.85 -26.15 -27.78
CA PRO A 43 8.56 -26.48 -26.56
C PRO A 43 9.24 -27.87 -26.59
N VAL A 44 10.41 -27.97 -25.96
CA VAL A 44 11.20 -29.21 -25.79
C VAL A 44 11.14 -29.64 -24.31
N PRO A 45 10.91 -30.94 -23.98
CA PRO A 45 10.61 -31.36 -22.60
C PRO A 45 11.85 -31.62 -21.74
N MET A 46 11.76 -31.27 -20.44
CA MET A 46 12.78 -31.60 -19.43
C MET A 46 12.49 -32.94 -18.71
N LYS A 47 13.54 -33.73 -18.48
CA LYS A 47 13.47 -35.07 -17.86
C LYS A 47 13.41 -35.00 -16.34
N HIS A 48 12.55 -35.82 -15.74
CA HIS A 48 12.49 -36.01 -14.28
C HIS A 48 13.47 -37.11 -13.82
N PHE A 49 14.13 -36.91 -12.68
CA PHE A 49 14.84 -37.96 -11.93
C PHE A 49 14.13 -38.22 -10.60
N TYR A 50 13.94 -39.50 -10.26
CA TYR A 50 13.35 -39.95 -9.01
C TYR A 50 14.41 -40.53 -8.06
N MET A 51 14.27 -40.33 -6.76
CA MET A 51 14.85 -41.19 -5.72
C MET A 51 13.82 -41.48 -4.63
N PHE A 52 13.87 -42.69 -4.06
CA PHE A 52 12.91 -43.20 -3.08
C PHE A 52 13.60 -43.95 -1.92
N LYS A 53 12.85 -44.03 -0.80
CA LYS A 53 13.05 -44.80 0.45
C LYS A 53 13.79 -44.07 1.59
N GLY A 54 13.44 -44.31 2.87
CA GLY A 54 12.54 -45.36 3.40
C GLY A 54 11.74 -44.98 4.65
N GLN A 55 10.80 -45.86 5.02
CA GLN A 55 9.94 -45.74 6.21
C GLN A 55 10.64 -46.28 7.47
N ASN A 56 10.18 -45.83 8.65
CA ASN A 56 9.93 -46.74 9.77
C ASN A 56 8.82 -46.18 10.70
N VAL A 57 8.19 -47.06 11.47
CA VAL A 57 6.91 -46.84 12.17
C VAL A 57 7.07 -47.08 13.68
N SER A 58 6.38 -46.28 14.52
CA SER A 58 5.85 -46.77 15.81
C SER A 58 4.72 -45.86 16.34
N LYS A 59 3.83 -46.43 17.16
CA LYS A 59 2.61 -45.80 17.71
C LYS A 59 2.82 -45.38 19.17
N GLY A 60 2.09 -44.36 19.63
CA GLY A 60 1.94 -44.07 21.06
C GLY A 60 0.98 -42.91 21.36
N ALA A 61 -0.04 -43.17 22.16
CA ALA A 61 -0.97 -42.21 22.77
C ALA A 61 -1.56 -42.87 24.05
N PRO A 62 -2.24 -42.16 24.97
CA PRO A 62 -2.40 -40.72 25.13
C PRO A 62 -1.88 -40.21 26.51
N GLY A 63 -1.87 -38.89 26.72
CA GLY A 63 -1.59 -38.30 28.04
C GLY A 63 -1.91 -36.81 28.05
N SER A 64 -2.82 -36.40 28.93
CA SER A 64 -3.24 -35.00 29.09
C SER A 64 -2.24 -34.21 29.92
N ASP A 65 -1.98 -32.95 29.54
CA ASP A 65 -2.26 -31.89 30.52
C ASP A 65 -2.61 -30.54 29.90
N LYS A 66 -3.31 -29.73 30.69
CA LYS A 66 -4.03 -28.52 30.23
C LYS A 66 -3.22 -27.26 30.52
N ASN A 67 -3.06 -26.40 29.52
CA ASN A 67 -2.97 -24.95 29.74
C ASN A 67 -3.43 -24.19 28.47
N LEU A 68 -4.72 -24.32 28.16
CA LEU A 68 -5.37 -23.51 27.14
C LEU A 68 -5.78 -22.17 27.76
N LEU A 69 -4.94 -21.14 27.57
CA LEU A 69 -5.33 -19.75 27.84
C LEU A 69 -6.40 -19.33 26.83
N SER A 70 -7.66 -19.56 27.19
CA SER A 70 -8.82 -19.13 26.40
C SER A 70 -9.00 -17.61 26.49
N ILE A 71 -8.46 -16.86 25.53
CA ILE A 71 -8.74 -15.44 25.40
C ILE A 71 -10.18 -15.29 24.89
N ARG A 72 -11.12 -15.02 25.80
CA ARG A 72 -12.44 -14.49 25.42
C ARG A 72 -12.27 -13.02 25.05
N ILE A 73 -12.44 -12.69 23.78
CA ILE A 73 -12.62 -11.30 23.36
C ILE A 73 -14.02 -10.89 23.81
N HIS A 74 -14.08 -10.14 24.92
CA HIS A 74 -15.26 -9.37 25.26
C HIS A 74 -15.29 -8.12 24.37
N ASN A 75 -16.28 -8.02 23.49
CA ASN A 75 -16.66 -6.73 22.93
C ASN A 75 -17.31 -5.91 24.06
N GLY A 76 -16.51 -5.03 24.67
CA GLY A 76 -16.91 -4.11 25.72
C GLY A 76 -16.27 -2.77 25.46
N ASP A 77 -17.10 -1.79 25.11
CA ASP A 77 -16.71 -0.41 24.83
C ASP A 77 -16.21 0.30 26.10
N LEU A 78 -15.16 1.12 25.98
CA LEU A 78 -14.88 2.29 26.82
C LEU A 78 -13.65 3.06 26.29
N SER A 79 -13.92 4.28 25.86
CA SER A 79 -13.04 5.46 25.87
C SER A 79 -11.79 5.34 26.77
N ASN A 80 -10.62 5.84 26.38
CA ASN A 80 -10.40 7.28 26.15
C ASN A 80 -9.00 7.55 25.53
N GLY A 81 -8.84 8.67 24.82
CA GLY A 81 -7.52 9.31 24.65
C GLY A 81 -6.64 8.90 23.46
N THR A 82 -7.14 8.98 22.22
CA THR A 82 -6.28 9.31 21.07
C THR A 82 -6.92 10.37 20.18
N ASN A 83 -6.11 11.34 19.74
CA ASN A 83 -6.51 12.35 18.75
C ASN A 83 -6.58 11.70 17.35
N ASN A 84 -7.64 10.94 17.11
CA ASN A 84 -7.94 10.40 15.80
C ASN A 84 -8.67 11.48 14.98
N VAL A 85 -7.93 12.12 14.06
CA VAL A 85 -8.51 13.09 13.11
C VAL A 85 -9.27 12.31 12.04
N GLY A 86 -10.47 11.86 12.41
CA GLY A 86 -11.39 11.20 11.50
C GLY A 86 -11.82 12.13 10.38
N PHE A 87 -11.81 11.62 9.14
CA PHE A 87 -12.38 12.32 8.00
C PHE A 87 -13.91 12.37 8.14
N PHE A 88 -14.43 13.50 8.63
CA PHE A 88 -15.87 13.74 8.67
C PHE A 88 -16.37 14.27 7.31
N PRO A 89 -17.37 13.63 6.68
CA PRO A 89 -18.19 14.30 5.68
C PRO A 89 -18.82 15.57 6.27
N GLY A 90 -18.99 16.61 5.45
CA GLY A 90 -19.68 17.83 5.88
C GLY A 90 -21.07 17.52 6.43
N GLN A 91 -21.45 18.13 7.55
CA GLN A 91 -22.73 17.86 8.19
C GLN A 91 -23.90 18.14 7.22
N PRO A 92 -24.92 17.26 7.17
CA PRO A 92 -26.15 17.55 6.44
C PRO A 92 -26.77 18.88 6.88
N GLY A 93 -27.28 19.65 5.91
CA GLY A 93 -28.00 20.89 6.20
C GLY A 93 -29.20 20.65 7.12
N THR A 94 -29.48 21.59 8.02
CA THR A 94 -30.60 21.50 8.95
C THR A 94 -31.93 21.38 8.21
N PRO A 95 -32.89 20.53 8.67
CA PRO A 95 -34.23 20.48 8.11
C PRO A 95 -34.91 21.86 8.08
N GLY A 96 -35.67 22.12 7.01
CA GLY A 96 -36.44 23.36 6.89
C GLY A 96 -37.53 23.47 7.96
N PHE A 97 -37.89 24.70 8.35
CA PHE A 97 -38.93 24.95 9.33
C PHE A 97 -40.31 24.44 8.87
N PRO A 98 -41.16 23.95 9.79
CA PRO A 98 -42.55 23.59 9.46
C PRO A 98 -43.33 24.76 8.86
N GLY A 99 -44.17 24.47 7.85
CA GLY A 99 -45.05 25.47 7.24
C GLY A 99 -46.04 26.06 8.24
N ALA A 100 -46.42 27.33 8.02
CA ALA A 100 -47.36 28.04 8.89
C ALA A 100 -48.74 27.36 8.92
N LYS A 101 -49.41 27.40 10.08
CA LYS A 101 -50.76 26.85 10.26
C LYS A 101 -51.77 27.65 9.43
N GLY A 102 -52.58 26.95 8.64
CA GLY A 102 -53.61 27.57 7.79
C GLY A 102 -54.65 28.38 8.57
N PHE A 103 -55.23 29.39 7.91
CA PHE A 103 -56.26 30.26 8.48
C PHE A 103 -57.56 29.52 8.80
N ARG A 104 -58.31 30.03 9.78
CA ARG A 104 -59.67 29.54 10.10
C ARG A 104 -60.61 29.90 8.93
N GLY A 105 -61.46 28.96 8.52
CA GLY A 105 -62.51 29.24 7.52
C GLY A 105 -63.53 30.27 8.02
N PRO A 106 -64.28 30.92 7.12
CA PRO A 106 -65.34 31.85 7.48
C PRO A 106 -66.44 31.17 8.31
N GLU A 107 -67.16 31.97 9.08
CA GLU A 107 -68.32 31.52 9.86
C GLU A 107 -69.51 31.21 8.93
N GLY A 108 -70.37 30.28 9.33
CA GLY A 108 -71.52 29.85 8.52
C GLY A 108 -72.69 30.84 8.61
N ASP A 109 -73.47 30.93 7.54
CA ASP A 109 -74.60 31.86 7.45
C ASP A 109 -75.71 31.57 8.47
N VAL A 110 -76.36 32.64 8.95
CA VAL A 110 -77.46 32.57 9.92
C VAL A 110 -78.71 31.99 9.27
N GLY A 111 -79.33 31.00 9.92
CA GLY A 111 -80.58 30.39 9.46
C GLY A 111 -81.75 31.38 9.38
N ALA A 112 -82.61 31.22 8.37
CA ALA A 112 -83.70 32.15 8.08
C ALA A 112 -84.76 32.20 9.22
N PRO A 113 -85.36 33.39 9.50
CA PRO A 113 -86.43 33.52 10.50
C PRO A 113 -87.70 32.72 10.16
N GLY A 114 -88.36 32.17 11.19
CA GLY A 114 -89.65 31.50 11.03
C GLY A 114 -90.83 32.47 10.80
N CYS A 115 -91.86 32.00 10.10
CA CYS A 115 -93.02 32.82 9.70
C CYS A 115 -93.96 33.17 10.87
N PRO A 116 -94.61 34.36 10.86
CA PRO A 116 -95.68 34.71 11.82
C PRO A 116 -96.93 33.83 11.66
N GLY A 117 -97.59 33.47 12.77
CA GLY A 117 -98.57 32.37 12.81
C GLY A 117 -100.06 32.76 12.80
N PHE A 118 -100.88 31.80 12.38
CA PHE A 118 -102.28 31.61 12.78
C PHE A 118 -102.36 30.39 13.72
N PRO A 119 -103.37 30.29 14.61
CA PRO A 119 -103.28 29.40 15.77
C PRO A 119 -103.47 27.91 15.43
N GLY A 120 -102.42 27.10 15.64
CA GLY A 120 -102.52 25.64 15.61
C GLY A 120 -101.18 24.89 15.70
N SER A 121 -100.95 24.17 16.81
CA SER A 121 -99.84 23.24 17.11
C SER A 121 -98.38 23.77 17.14
N PRO A 122 -97.49 23.22 17.99
CA PRO A 122 -96.13 23.75 18.17
C PRO A 122 -95.23 23.47 16.95
N CYS A 123 -94.51 24.50 16.48
CA CYS A 123 -93.50 24.33 15.43
C CYS A 123 -92.17 23.84 16.03
N VAL A 124 -91.50 22.94 15.31
CA VAL A 124 -90.25 22.30 15.74
C VAL A 124 -89.05 23.23 15.50
N THR A 125 -88.12 23.28 16.46
CA THR A 125 -86.90 24.09 16.40
C THR A 125 -86.08 23.81 15.13
N GLY A 126 -85.61 24.86 14.46
CA GLY A 126 -84.78 24.74 13.25
C GLY A 126 -83.47 23.98 13.49
N LEU A 127 -83.06 23.18 12.50
CA LEU A 127 -81.84 22.37 12.57
C LEU A 127 -80.57 23.27 12.52
N PRO A 128 -79.49 22.89 13.21
CA PRO A 128 -78.20 23.59 13.11
C PRO A 128 -77.65 23.61 11.67
N GLY A 129 -76.98 24.70 11.31
CA GLY A 129 -76.28 24.81 10.03
C GLY A 129 -75.15 23.78 9.87
N PRO A 130 -74.79 23.40 8.64
CA PRO A 130 -73.73 22.42 8.38
C PRO A 130 -72.36 22.93 8.86
N PRO A 131 -71.44 22.04 9.30
CA PRO A 131 -70.08 22.43 9.68
C PRO A 131 -69.32 23.12 8.54
N GLY A 132 -68.59 24.19 8.87
CA GLY A 132 -67.76 24.92 7.91
C GLY A 132 -66.68 24.05 7.27
N LEU A 133 -66.34 24.37 6.01
CA LEU A 133 -65.36 23.62 5.21
C LEU A 133 -63.96 23.65 5.85
N ARG A 134 -63.24 22.52 5.72
CA ARG A 134 -61.87 22.37 6.24
C ARG A 134 -60.92 23.32 5.49
N GLY A 135 -60.14 24.10 6.24
CA GLY A 135 -59.17 25.03 5.69
C GLY A 135 -58.11 24.35 4.81
N VAL A 136 -57.68 25.06 3.76
CA VAL A 136 -56.72 24.56 2.76
C VAL A 136 -55.36 24.28 3.41
N MET A 137 -54.68 23.24 2.95
CA MET A 137 -53.32 22.92 3.39
C MET A 137 -52.34 24.04 3.00
N GLY A 138 -51.47 24.45 3.92
CA GLY A 138 -50.44 25.44 3.64
C GLY A 138 -49.43 24.95 2.59
N PRO A 139 -48.74 25.85 1.87
CA PRO A 139 -47.73 25.46 0.89
C PRO A 139 -46.56 24.71 1.55
N PRO A 140 -45.84 23.86 0.80
CA PRO A 140 -44.62 23.21 1.29
C PRO A 140 -43.61 24.23 1.82
N GLY A 141 -42.86 23.84 2.86
CA GLY A 141 -41.74 24.63 3.37
C GLY A 141 -40.66 24.83 2.30
N GLN A 142 -39.96 25.97 2.36
CA GLN A 142 -38.87 26.25 1.42
C GLN A 142 -37.72 25.27 1.61
N THR A 143 -37.08 24.88 0.51
CA THR A 143 -35.85 24.08 0.53
C THR A 143 -34.79 24.76 1.38
N GLY A 144 -34.14 24.01 2.28
CA GLY A 144 -33.04 24.54 3.08
C GLY A 144 -31.91 25.07 2.18
N VAL A 145 -31.26 26.15 2.62
CA VAL A 145 -30.09 26.69 1.92
C VAL A 145 -28.99 25.62 1.81
N PRO A 146 -28.28 25.53 0.66
CA PRO A 146 -27.10 24.68 0.55
C PRO A 146 -26.12 24.97 1.69
N GLY A 147 -25.51 23.91 2.23
CA GLY A 147 -24.42 24.07 3.19
C GLY A 147 -23.31 24.94 2.60
N GLN A 148 -22.64 25.71 3.45
CA GLN A 148 -21.46 26.46 3.01
C GLN A 148 -20.46 25.48 2.38
N PRO A 149 -19.75 25.87 1.30
CA PRO A 149 -18.62 25.09 0.83
C PRO A 149 -17.69 24.78 2.01
N GLY A 150 -17.24 23.52 2.11
CA GLY A 150 -16.17 23.20 3.06
C GLY A 150 -14.98 24.14 2.82
N PRO A 151 -14.17 24.42 3.85
CA PRO A 151 -13.00 25.27 3.66
C PRO A 151 -12.20 24.76 2.47
N HIS A 152 -11.72 25.68 1.62
CA HIS A 152 -10.80 25.36 0.53
C HIS A 152 -9.46 24.88 1.12
N ILE A 153 -9.45 23.65 1.64
CA ILE A 153 -8.31 22.76 1.46
C ILE A 153 -8.14 22.73 -0.05
N ARG A 154 -7.15 23.47 -0.54
CA ARG A 154 -6.67 23.31 -1.91
C ARG A 154 -6.56 21.81 -2.12
N SER A 155 -7.21 21.25 -3.14
CA SER A 155 -6.96 19.86 -3.52
C SER A 155 -5.50 19.74 -3.86
N ALA A 156 -4.69 19.42 -2.86
CA ALA A 156 -3.33 19.01 -3.03
C ALA A 156 -3.47 17.62 -3.67
N SER A 157 -3.36 17.60 -4.99
CA SER A 157 -2.75 16.48 -5.70
C SER A 157 -1.30 16.37 -5.23
N GLY A 158 -1.16 16.02 -3.95
CA GLY A 158 0.07 15.94 -3.19
C GLY A 158 0.76 14.65 -3.54
N PHE A 159 1.87 14.76 -4.25
CA PHE A 159 2.74 13.64 -4.49
C PHE A 159 3.49 13.35 -3.18
N LEU A 160 3.89 12.10 -2.97
CA LEU A 160 4.73 11.77 -1.82
C LEU A 160 6.20 11.89 -2.21
N LEU A 161 6.98 12.53 -1.36
CA LEU A 161 8.44 12.51 -1.40
C LEU A 161 8.94 11.74 -0.19
N VAL A 162 9.80 10.76 -0.42
CA VAL A 162 10.48 10.00 0.64
C VAL A 162 11.95 10.38 0.65
N LEU A 163 12.50 10.59 1.85
CA LEU A 163 13.93 10.82 2.07
C LEU A 163 14.45 9.79 3.07
N HIS A 164 15.65 9.26 2.80
CA HIS A 164 16.37 8.34 3.67
C HIS A 164 17.69 8.98 4.08
N SER A 165 17.88 9.20 5.38
CA SER A 165 19.04 9.93 5.91
C SER A 165 20.36 9.16 5.82
N GLN A 166 20.30 7.83 5.63
CA GLN A 166 21.43 6.92 5.80
C GLN A 166 22.15 7.12 7.15
N SER A 167 21.40 7.51 8.20
CA SER A 167 21.88 7.88 9.53
C SER A 167 20.87 7.49 10.62
N ASP A 168 21.26 7.57 11.89
CA ASP A 168 20.37 7.41 13.05
C ASP A 168 19.46 8.64 13.30
N ARG A 169 19.53 9.69 12.47
CA ARG A 169 18.79 10.96 12.62
C ARG A 169 17.75 11.13 11.53
N GLU A 170 16.58 11.65 11.90
CA GLU A 170 15.50 11.90 10.94
C GLU A 170 15.91 12.94 9.88
N PRO A 171 15.71 12.66 8.57
CA PRO A 171 15.94 13.65 7.53
C PRO A 171 14.86 14.75 7.58
N LEU A 172 15.24 15.96 7.17
CA LEU A 172 14.33 17.10 7.12
C LEU A 172 13.62 17.15 5.77
N CYS A 173 12.31 17.37 5.78
CA CYS A 173 11.57 17.65 4.54
C CYS A 173 12.03 18.99 3.94
N PRO A 174 12.24 19.09 2.61
CA PRO A 174 12.66 20.33 1.98
C PRO A 174 11.62 21.45 2.14
N GLN A 175 12.06 22.71 1.99
CA GLN A 175 11.23 23.89 2.24
C GLN A 175 9.92 23.87 1.44
N GLY A 176 8.82 24.15 2.15
CA GLY A 176 7.46 24.16 1.59
C GLY A 176 6.82 22.78 1.40
N MET A 177 7.48 21.69 1.82
CA MET A 177 6.93 20.33 1.80
C MET A 177 6.68 19.87 3.24
N PRO A 178 5.43 19.85 3.75
CA PRO A 178 5.16 19.47 5.13
C PRO A 178 5.47 17.99 5.38
N LYS A 179 6.03 17.70 6.56
CA LYS A 179 6.33 16.33 7.02
C LYS A 179 5.04 15.64 7.43
N LEU A 180 4.77 14.47 6.84
CA LEU A 180 3.62 13.63 7.16
C LEU A 180 3.96 12.67 8.31
N TRP A 181 5.07 11.94 8.20
CA TRP A 181 5.62 11.10 9.28
C TRP A 181 7.12 10.88 9.12
N THR A 182 7.72 10.23 10.12
CA THR A 182 9.08 9.70 10.11
C THR A 182 9.10 8.25 10.54
N GLY A 183 10.19 7.55 10.24
CA GLY A 183 10.30 6.13 10.47
C GLY A 183 11.70 5.58 10.23
N TYR A 184 11.74 4.28 9.98
CA TYR A 184 12.93 3.50 9.68
C TYR A 184 12.89 3.01 8.23
N SER A 185 14.07 2.95 7.61
CA SER A 185 14.25 2.75 6.17
C SER A 185 14.22 1.26 5.80
N LEU A 186 13.03 0.71 5.58
CA LEU A 186 12.85 -0.66 5.09
C LEU A 186 13.31 -0.74 3.63
N LEU A 187 14.18 -1.72 3.32
CA LEU A 187 14.63 -2.00 1.97
C LEU A 187 13.83 -3.18 1.37
N TYR A 188 13.86 -4.34 2.03
CA TYR A 188 13.08 -5.51 1.61
C TYR A 188 12.81 -6.49 2.76
N LEU A 189 11.86 -7.39 2.52
CA LEU A 189 11.51 -8.50 3.41
C LEU A 189 11.79 -9.81 2.69
N GLU A 190 12.23 -10.84 3.42
CA GLU A 190 12.44 -12.18 2.88
C GLU A 190 11.66 -13.19 3.71
N GLY A 191 10.60 -13.73 3.12
CA GLY A 191 9.74 -14.73 3.73
C GLY A 191 9.73 -16.00 2.89
N GLN A 192 10.00 -17.14 3.51
CA GLN A 192 10.10 -18.43 2.82
C GLN A 192 11.13 -18.42 1.67
N GLU A 193 12.31 -17.84 1.91
CA GLU A 193 13.42 -17.74 0.93
C GLU A 193 13.05 -16.93 -0.34
N LYS A 194 12.04 -16.05 -0.24
CA LYS A 194 11.61 -15.17 -1.33
C LYS A 194 11.62 -13.71 -0.90
N ALA A 195 12.36 -12.86 -1.62
CA ALA A 195 12.36 -11.43 -1.39
C ALA A 195 11.08 -10.74 -1.89
N HIS A 196 10.66 -9.70 -1.15
CA HIS A 196 9.68 -8.70 -1.56
C HIS A 196 10.20 -7.31 -1.19
N ASN A 197 10.40 -6.47 -2.21
CA ASN A 197 11.16 -5.23 -2.12
C ASN A 197 10.25 -4.00 -1.99
N GLN A 198 10.75 -2.97 -1.31
CA GLN A 198 10.19 -1.62 -1.36
C GLN A 198 11.10 -0.74 -2.22
N ASP A 199 10.50 0.09 -3.07
CA ASP A 199 11.22 1.17 -3.75
C ASP A 199 11.41 2.31 -2.74
N LEU A 200 12.66 2.76 -2.56
CA LEU A 200 13.07 3.77 -1.58
C LEU A 200 12.57 5.19 -1.91
N GLY A 201 11.99 5.40 -3.10
CA GLY A 201 11.25 6.63 -3.41
C GLY A 201 9.76 6.56 -3.06
N LEU A 202 9.26 5.40 -2.62
CA LEU A 202 7.85 5.17 -2.28
C LEU A 202 7.66 4.99 -0.77
N ALA A 203 6.54 5.48 -0.26
CA ALA A 203 6.28 5.59 1.18
C ALA A 203 6.29 4.25 1.96
N GLY A 204 6.12 3.11 1.28
CA GLY A 204 6.22 1.77 1.88
C GLY A 204 7.61 1.42 2.41
N SER A 205 8.66 2.09 1.93
CA SER A 205 10.02 2.00 2.46
C SER A 205 10.24 2.72 3.79
N CYS A 206 9.27 3.53 4.27
CA CYS A 206 9.42 4.32 5.48
C CYS A 206 8.44 3.90 6.57
N LEU A 207 8.78 2.81 7.26
CA LEU A 207 7.93 2.22 8.32
C LEU A 207 8.05 3.02 9.63
N PRO A 208 6.94 3.45 10.27
CA PRO A 208 6.99 4.23 11.51
C PRO A 208 7.70 3.53 12.69
N VAL A 209 7.65 2.20 12.74
CA VAL A 209 8.20 1.36 13.82
C VAL A 209 9.17 0.34 13.23
N PHE A 210 10.33 0.18 13.85
CA PHE A 210 11.30 -0.86 13.53
C PHE A 210 10.93 -2.18 14.20
N SER A 211 11.17 -3.29 13.50
CA SER A 211 11.21 -4.63 14.07
C SER A 211 12.13 -5.49 13.22
N THR A 212 12.90 -6.38 13.83
CA THR A 212 13.67 -7.40 13.10
C THR A 212 12.76 -8.38 12.36
N MET A 213 11.49 -8.50 12.78
CA MET A 213 10.43 -9.24 12.12
C MET A 213 9.16 -8.37 12.04
N PRO A 214 8.99 -7.54 11.00
CA PRO A 214 7.85 -6.63 10.87
C PRO A 214 6.62 -7.30 10.24
N PHE A 215 6.62 -8.62 10.05
CA PHE A 215 5.51 -9.37 9.43
C PHE A 215 5.27 -10.73 10.10
N ALA A 216 4.14 -11.34 9.76
CA ALA A 216 3.77 -12.71 10.11
C ALA A 216 3.30 -13.43 8.85
N TYR A 217 3.35 -14.77 8.84
CA TYR A 217 2.76 -15.57 7.77
C TYR A 217 1.61 -16.42 8.30
N CYS A 218 0.57 -16.61 7.49
CA CYS A 218 -0.59 -17.44 7.82
C CYS A 218 -0.77 -18.54 6.79
N ASN A 219 -1.32 -19.68 7.19
CA ASN A 219 -1.62 -20.80 6.31
C ASN A 219 -3.13 -20.97 6.06
N ILE A 220 -3.49 -21.88 5.15
CA ILE A 220 -4.88 -22.18 4.79
C ILE A 220 -5.73 -22.73 5.95
N ASN A 221 -5.11 -23.20 7.03
CA ASN A 221 -5.79 -23.70 8.23
C ASN A 221 -6.10 -22.59 9.25
N GLN A 222 -6.03 -21.31 8.83
CA GLN A 222 -6.26 -20.13 9.66
C GLN A 222 -5.28 -19.99 10.84
N VAL A 223 -4.11 -20.64 10.77
CA VAL A 223 -3.04 -20.50 11.76
C VAL A 223 -1.98 -19.53 11.24
N CYS A 224 -1.68 -18.51 12.04
CA CYS A 224 -0.62 -17.54 11.79
C CYS A 224 0.59 -17.79 12.69
N TYR A 225 1.78 -17.54 12.16
CA TYR A 225 3.06 -17.72 12.82
C TYR A 225 3.84 -16.40 12.77
N TYR A 226 4.38 -16.00 13.91
CA TYR A 226 5.20 -14.80 14.07
C TYR A 226 6.58 -15.20 14.58
N ALA A 227 7.64 -14.69 13.95
CA ALA A 227 9.05 -14.96 14.30
C ALA A 227 9.41 -16.45 14.53
N SER A 228 8.63 -17.39 13.96
CA SER A 228 8.72 -18.83 14.24
C SER A 228 9.55 -19.61 13.20
N ARG A 229 10.12 -18.90 12.21
CA ARG A 229 10.94 -19.42 11.11
C ARG A 229 12.13 -18.48 10.89
N ASN A 230 13.14 -18.95 10.16
CA ASN A 230 14.31 -18.18 9.70
C ASN A 230 13.98 -17.12 8.62
N ASP A 231 12.84 -16.46 8.72
CA ASP A 231 12.47 -15.32 7.85
C ASP A 231 13.25 -14.06 8.29
N LYS A 232 13.45 -13.12 7.37
CA LYS A 232 14.38 -11.98 7.51
C LYS A 232 13.77 -10.65 7.09
N SER A 233 14.32 -9.55 7.62
CA SER A 233 14.08 -8.19 7.13
C SER A 233 15.39 -7.46 6.87
N TYR A 234 15.41 -6.54 5.91
CA TYR A 234 16.61 -5.81 5.51
C TYR A 234 16.31 -4.31 5.46
N TRP A 235 17.21 -3.52 6.03
CA TRP A 235 17.02 -2.10 6.28
C TRP A 235 18.22 -1.31 5.77
N LEU A 236 18.03 -0.10 5.22
CA LEU A 236 19.17 0.77 4.91
C LEU A 236 19.95 1.06 6.20
N SER A 237 21.28 1.07 6.10
CA SER A 237 22.17 1.21 7.24
C SER A 237 22.62 2.65 7.48
N SER A 238 23.06 2.93 8.71
CA SER A 238 23.70 4.19 9.09
C SER A 238 25.20 4.20 8.75
N ALA A 239 25.88 5.32 9.04
CA ALA A 239 27.34 5.43 8.94
C ALA A 239 28.10 4.82 10.13
N ALA A 240 27.42 4.06 11.01
CA ALA A 240 28.03 3.43 12.17
C ALA A 240 29.14 2.44 11.76
N PRO A 241 30.26 2.33 12.53
CA PRO A 241 31.33 1.39 12.23
C PRO A 241 30.85 -0.06 12.22
N LEU A 242 31.34 -0.89 11.29
CA LEU A 242 30.97 -2.30 11.20
C LEU A 242 31.15 -3.02 12.56
N PRO A 243 30.11 -3.70 13.08
CA PRO A 243 30.18 -4.37 14.37
C PRO A 243 31.01 -5.66 14.28
N MET A 244 31.68 -6.02 15.37
CA MET A 244 32.49 -7.24 15.45
C MET A 244 31.66 -8.51 15.76
N ALA A 245 30.39 -8.35 16.11
CA ALA A 245 29.46 -9.40 16.50
C ALA A 245 28.04 -9.06 15.99
N PRO A 246 27.09 -10.01 15.98
CA PRO A 246 25.67 -9.71 15.73
C PRO A 246 25.14 -8.73 16.78
N LEU A 247 24.40 -7.71 16.34
CA LEU A 247 23.77 -6.70 17.18
C LEU A 247 22.44 -7.22 17.73
N SER A 248 22.10 -6.83 18.96
CA SER A 248 20.83 -7.17 19.62
C SER A 248 20.17 -5.96 20.28
N GLU A 249 18.85 -6.01 20.48
CA GLU A 249 18.09 -5.04 21.28
C GLU A 249 18.43 -3.56 20.94
N GLU A 250 18.82 -2.73 21.90
CA GLU A 250 19.16 -1.32 21.66
C GLU A 250 20.44 -1.11 20.84
N GLU A 251 21.35 -2.10 20.76
CA GLU A 251 22.59 -2.01 19.97
C GLU A 251 22.30 -1.88 18.46
N ILE A 252 21.12 -2.33 18.02
CA ILE A 252 20.67 -2.23 16.63
C ILE A 252 20.35 -0.77 16.25
N GLN A 253 19.83 0.03 17.18
CA GLN A 253 19.27 1.35 16.88
C GLN A 253 20.23 2.29 16.13
N PRO A 254 21.52 2.44 16.50
CA PRO A 254 22.45 3.32 15.79
C PRO A 254 22.73 2.89 14.34
N TYR A 255 22.40 1.66 13.96
CA TYR A 255 22.69 1.08 12.64
C TYR A 255 21.56 1.22 11.63
N ILE A 256 20.33 1.53 12.05
CA ILE A 256 19.17 1.59 11.15
C ILE A 256 18.95 3.02 10.64
N SER A 257 18.96 3.21 9.32
CA SER A 257 18.69 4.50 8.68
C SER A 257 17.28 5.01 8.99
N ARG A 258 17.17 6.27 9.43
CA ARG A 258 15.90 6.98 9.57
C ARG A 258 15.42 7.56 8.24
N CYS A 259 14.11 7.70 8.10
CA CYS A 259 13.45 8.26 6.93
C CYS A 259 12.36 9.28 7.30
N ALA A 260 11.94 10.09 6.32
CA ALA A 260 10.80 10.98 6.42
C ALA A 260 9.96 10.89 5.14
N VAL A 261 8.63 11.01 5.29
CA VAL A 261 7.70 11.16 4.17
C VAL A 261 7.08 12.55 4.22
N CYS A 262 7.12 13.24 3.08
CA CYS A 262 6.76 14.63 2.93
C CYS A 262 5.71 14.78 1.83
N GLU A 263 4.80 15.74 1.97
CA GLU A 263 3.87 16.12 0.91
C GLU A 263 4.55 17.06 -0.09
N ALA A 264 4.55 16.68 -1.37
CA ALA A 264 5.23 17.39 -2.45
C ALA A 264 4.24 17.95 -3.49
N PRO A 265 4.51 19.14 -4.06
CA PRO A 265 3.62 19.79 -5.03
C PRO A 265 3.62 19.14 -6.43
N ALA A 266 4.58 18.28 -6.72
CA ALA A 266 4.71 17.54 -7.98
C ALA A 266 5.52 16.25 -7.76
N GLN A 267 5.61 15.38 -8.77
CA GLN A 267 6.42 14.16 -8.71
C GLN A 267 7.93 14.48 -8.79
N ALA A 268 8.70 13.93 -7.87
CA ALA A 268 10.17 13.94 -7.94
C ALA A 268 10.69 12.77 -8.77
N VAL A 269 11.78 12.99 -9.51
CA VAL A 269 12.38 12.03 -10.45
C VAL A 269 13.90 12.05 -10.28
N ALA A 270 14.54 10.87 -10.30
CA ALA A 270 15.99 10.74 -10.34
C ALA A 270 16.52 10.85 -11.78
N LEU A 271 17.66 11.51 -11.94
CA LEU A 271 18.44 11.58 -13.18
C LEU A 271 19.83 11.06 -12.90
N HIS A 272 20.40 10.28 -13.83
CA HIS A 272 21.70 9.63 -13.70
C HIS A 272 22.63 10.09 -14.82
N SER A 273 23.89 10.40 -14.51
CA SER A 273 24.84 10.88 -15.52
C SER A 273 25.59 9.78 -16.26
N GLN A 274 25.71 8.59 -15.66
CA GLN A 274 26.71 7.57 -16.05
C GLN A 274 28.13 8.15 -16.13
N ASP A 275 28.42 9.14 -15.28
CA ASP A 275 29.69 9.88 -15.21
C ASP A 275 29.98 10.35 -13.77
N GLN A 276 31.18 10.88 -13.53
CA GLN A 276 31.58 11.53 -12.28
C GLN A 276 30.95 12.93 -12.10
N SER A 277 30.55 13.59 -13.19
CA SER A 277 29.77 14.83 -13.12
C SER A 277 28.35 14.58 -12.64
N ILE A 278 27.77 15.56 -11.95
CA ILE A 278 26.39 15.53 -11.47
C ILE A 278 25.47 15.90 -12.65
N PRO A 279 24.44 15.10 -12.98
CA PRO A 279 23.54 15.39 -14.09
C PRO A 279 22.65 16.59 -13.75
N PRO A 280 22.60 17.65 -14.56
CA PRO A 280 21.79 18.83 -14.25
C PRO A 280 20.29 18.51 -14.30
N CYS A 281 19.51 19.13 -13.42
CA CYS A 281 18.05 19.13 -13.55
C CYS A 281 17.61 19.79 -14.87
N PRO A 282 16.47 19.38 -15.46
CA PRO A 282 15.92 20.00 -16.66
C PRO A 282 15.56 21.47 -16.42
N LEU A 283 15.45 22.24 -17.50
CA LEU A 283 15.03 23.64 -17.44
C LEU A 283 13.70 23.78 -16.66
N ASN A 284 13.67 24.72 -15.71
CA ASN A 284 12.54 24.98 -14.81
C ASN A 284 12.18 23.81 -13.86
N TRP A 285 13.13 22.94 -13.50
CA TRP A 285 12.97 21.98 -12.40
C TRP A 285 13.83 22.39 -11.21
N ARG A 286 13.31 22.22 -9.99
CA ARG A 286 14.08 22.45 -8.77
C ARG A 286 14.90 21.21 -8.41
N SER A 287 16.15 21.40 -8.01
CA SER A 287 16.94 20.36 -7.37
C SER A 287 16.40 20.08 -5.97
N LEU A 288 16.42 18.81 -5.55
CA LEU A 288 16.17 18.40 -4.17
C LEU A 288 17.45 17.95 -3.48
N TRP A 289 18.14 16.94 -4.02
CA TRP A 289 19.45 16.48 -3.57
C TRP A 289 20.28 15.89 -4.71
N ILE A 290 21.54 15.58 -4.42
CA ILE A 290 22.48 14.90 -5.30
C ILE A 290 22.96 13.61 -4.62
N GLY A 291 23.43 12.63 -5.38
CA GLY A 291 23.82 11.35 -4.80
C GLY A 291 24.62 10.45 -5.74
N TYR A 292 24.48 9.16 -5.50
CA TYR A 292 25.07 8.05 -6.24
C TYR A 292 23.99 7.09 -6.72
N SER A 293 24.20 6.55 -7.91
CA SER A 293 23.18 5.81 -8.68
C SER A 293 23.03 4.37 -8.19
N PHE A 294 22.20 4.15 -7.18
CA PHE A 294 21.89 2.83 -6.61
C PHE A 294 20.89 2.08 -7.49
N LEU A 295 21.28 0.88 -7.96
CA LEU A 295 20.49 0.10 -8.91
C LEU A 295 19.77 -1.08 -8.24
N MET A 296 20.53 -1.96 -7.59
CA MET A 296 20.01 -3.20 -7.00
C MET A 296 20.88 -3.70 -5.85
N HIS A 297 20.40 -4.74 -5.16
CA HIS A 297 21.06 -5.37 -4.03
C HIS A 297 20.69 -6.87 -3.96
N THR A 298 21.57 -7.66 -3.37
CA THR A 298 21.32 -9.08 -3.05
C THR A 298 21.87 -9.42 -1.67
N GLY A 299 21.23 -10.36 -0.97
CA GLY A 299 21.64 -10.86 0.33
C GLY A 299 21.60 -12.39 0.40
N SER A 300 20.86 -12.93 1.38
CA SER A 300 20.67 -14.38 1.58
C SER A 300 20.11 -15.08 0.33
N GLY A 301 20.65 -16.24 -0.02
CA GLY A 301 20.10 -17.12 -1.07
C GLY A 301 19.94 -16.47 -2.46
N ASP A 302 20.83 -15.53 -2.79
CA ASP A 302 20.77 -14.66 -3.98
C ASP A 302 19.43 -13.88 -4.13
N GLN A 303 18.67 -13.76 -3.04
CA GLN A 303 17.46 -12.96 -2.96
C GLN A 303 17.79 -11.47 -2.81
N GLY A 304 16.85 -10.61 -3.19
CA GLY A 304 16.95 -9.17 -3.09
C GLY A 304 16.06 -8.49 -4.12
N GLY A 305 16.52 -7.37 -4.66
CA GLY A 305 15.82 -6.62 -5.70
C GLY A 305 16.50 -5.29 -5.99
N GLY A 306 15.74 -4.31 -6.47
CA GLY A 306 16.32 -3.05 -6.90
C GLY A 306 15.32 -1.90 -6.99
N GLN A 307 15.83 -0.78 -7.48
CA GLN A 307 15.15 0.51 -7.53
C GLN A 307 14.78 0.85 -8.98
N SER A 308 13.66 1.56 -9.18
CA SER A 308 13.42 2.20 -10.48
C SER A 308 14.42 3.34 -10.69
N LEU A 309 15.13 3.37 -11.82
CA LEU A 309 16.06 4.46 -12.18
C LEU A 309 15.37 5.81 -12.46
N MET A 310 14.03 5.87 -12.43
CA MET A 310 13.29 7.13 -12.38
C MET A 310 12.89 7.53 -10.95
N SER A 311 12.89 6.57 -10.01
CA SER A 311 12.51 6.82 -8.63
C SER A 311 13.63 7.55 -7.87
N PRO A 312 13.30 8.54 -7.01
CA PRO A 312 14.24 9.10 -6.04
C PRO A 312 15.02 8.04 -5.24
N GLY A 313 14.44 6.87 -5.02
CA GLY A 313 15.06 5.74 -4.30
C GLY A 313 16.32 5.17 -4.95
N SER A 314 16.52 5.40 -6.25
CA SER A 314 17.74 5.04 -6.97
C SER A 314 18.88 6.05 -6.79
N CYS A 315 18.67 7.15 -6.05
CA CYS A 315 19.65 8.20 -5.84
C CYS A 315 19.95 8.42 -4.35
N LEU A 316 20.78 7.54 -3.79
CA LEU A 316 21.25 7.64 -2.40
C LEU A 316 22.27 8.76 -2.25
N GLU A 317 22.12 9.62 -1.23
CA GLU A 317 23.01 10.76 -0.99
C GLU A 317 24.45 10.30 -0.70
N ASP A 318 24.60 9.27 0.14
CA ASP A 318 25.88 8.65 0.51
C ASP A 318 26.14 7.34 -0.24
N PHE A 319 27.30 7.25 -0.90
CA PHE A 319 27.83 5.96 -1.39
C PHE A 319 28.40 5.12 -0.23
N ARG A 320 27.95 3.88 -0.10
CA ARG A 320 28.53 2.85 0.78
C ARG A 320 28.53 1.49 0.08
N SER A 321 29.59 0.71 0.25
CA SER A 321 29.67 -0.65 -0.29
C SER A 321 28.65 -1.61 0.36
N ALA A 322 28.35 -1.41 1.64
CA ALA A 322 27.29 -2.11 2.39
C ALA A 322 26.25 -1.08 2.89
N PRO A 323 25.28 -0.65 2.05
CA PRO A 323 24.31 0.39 2.39
C PRO A 323 23.07 -0.14 3.13
N PHE A 324 23.02 -1.43 3.47
CA PHE A 324 21.93 -2.07 4.19
C PHE A 324 22.45 -3.17 5.13
N ILE A 325 21.61 -3.62 6.06
CA ILE A 325 21.91 -4.66 7.07
C ILE A 325 20.79 -5.71 7.11
N GLU A 326 21.16 -7.00 7.19
CA GLU A 326 20.25 -8.12 7.47
C GLU A 326 19.83 -8.17 8.94
N CYS A 327 18.54 -8.37 9.20
CA CYS A 327 17.97 -8.67 10.51
C CYS A 327 17.22 -10.01 10.50
N GLN A 328 17.58 -10.91 11.42
CA GLN A 328 17.00 -12.25 11.56
C GLN A 328 15.85 -12.25 12.57
N GLY A 329 14.65 -12.59 12.11
CA GLY A 329 13.44 -12.41 12.90
C GLY A 329 13.37 -13.27 14.17
N GLN A 330 13.57 -14.58 14.05
CA GLN A 330 13.51 -15.52 15.18
C GLN A 330 14.54 -15.20 16.28
N ARG A 331 15.68 -14.59 15.92
CA ARG A 331 16.79 -14.31 16.84
C ARG A 331 16.78 -12.91 17.43
N GLY A 332 16.02 -11.98 16.85
CA GLY A 332 16.06 -10.57 17.28
C GLY A 332 17.39 -9.86 17.00
N THR A 333 18.22 -10.39 16.10
CA THR A 333 19.59 -9.89 15.84
C THR A 333 19.77 -9.34 14.45
N CYS A 334 20.64 -8.35 14.28
CA CYS A 334 21.05 -7.82 12.96
C CYS A 334 22.57 -7.91 12.76
N GLN A 335 23.01 -8.15 11.53
CA GLN A 335 24.43 -8.33 11.19
C GLN A 335 24.66 -8.04 9.70
N PHE A 336 25.85 -7.52 9.36
CA PHE A 336 26.33 -7.46 7.97
C PHE A 336 27.00 -8.79 7.57
N PHE A 337 26.69 -9.30 6.38
CA PHE A 337 27.21 -10.56 5.85
C PHE A 337 28.05 -10.38 4.58
N ALA A 338 29.05 -11.24 4.38
CA ALA A 338 29.98 -11.14 3.25
C ALA A 338 29.34 -11.43 1.87
N ASN A 339 28.11 -11.97 1.83
CA ASN A 339 27.31 -12.16 0.63
C ASN A 339 26.28 -11.04 0.38
N GLU A 340 26.27 -9.98 1.19
CA GLU A 340 25.50 -8.78 0.90
C GLU A 340 26.23 -7.96 -0.18
N TYR A 341 25.58 -7.78 -1.33
CA TYR A 341 26.11 -7.00 -2.44
C TYR A 341 25.21 -5.81 -2.75
N SER A 342 25.83 -4.66 -3.03
CA SER A 342 25.17 -3.48 -3.57
C SER A 342 25.67 -3.22 -5.00
N PHE A 343 24.74 -2.92 -5.90
CA PHE A 343 24.99 -2.71 -7.31
C PHE A 343 24.60 -1.28 -7.69
N TRP A 344 25.47 -0.66 -8.47
CA TRP A 344 25.40 0.78 -8.76
C TRP A 344 25.64 0.98 -10.26
N LEU A 345 25.00 1.99 -10.87
CA LEU A 345 25.37 2.39 -12.23
C LEU A 345 26.82 2.88 -12.22
N THR A 346 27.58 2.55 -13.26
CA THR A 346 28.99 2.90 -13.37
C THR A 346 29.23 4.06 -14.33
N THR A 347 30.41 4.67 -14.23
CA THR A 347 30.85 5.70 -15.17
C THR A 347 31.30 5.07 -16.49
N VAL A 348 30.77 5.56 -17.62
CA VAL A 348 31.01 5.06 -18.97
C VAL A 348 31.54 6.21 -19.84
N MET A 349 32.76 6.06 -20.38
CA MET A 349 33.31 7.01 -21.34
C MET A 349 32.57 6.86 -22.68
N PRO A 350 32.11 7.94 -23.33
CA PRO A 350 31.37 7.87 -24.60
C PRO A 350 32.08 7.07 -25.70
N GLU A 351 33.40 7.20 -25.78
CA GLU A 351 34.27 6.49 -26.74
C GLU A 351 34.25 4.96 -26.54
N LEU A 352 33.93 4.50 -25.33
CA LEU A 352 33.99 3.09 -24.92
C LEU A 352 32.60 2.44 -24.78
N GLN A 353 31.52 3.18 -25.05
CA GLN A 353 30.13 2.68 -24.85
C GLN A 353 29.80 1.42 -25.69
N PHE A 354 30.47 1.26 -26.83
CA PHE A 354 30.36 0.09 -27.72
C PHE A 354 31.69 -0.67 -27.85
N ALA A 355 32.59 -0.55 -26.87
CA ALA A 355 33.82 -1.34 -26.85
C ALA A 355 33.49 -2.85 -26.79
N PRO A 356 34.29 -3.71 -27.46
CA PRO A 356 33.99 -5.15 -27.55
C PRO A 356 33.97 -5.88 -26.21
N ALA A 357 34.62 -5.32 -25.19
CA ALA A 357 34.47 -5.71 -23.79
C ALA A 357 34.72 -4.50 -22.88
N PRO A 358 34.04 -4.39 -21.73
CA PRO A 358 34.37 -3.39 -20.71
C PRO A 358 35.72 -3.70 -20.06
N LEU A 359 36.47 -2.67 -19.69
CA LEU A 359 37.70 -2.81 -18.90
C LEU A 359 37.37 -3.33 -17.50
N SER A 360 37.78 -4.56 -17.21
CA SER A 360 37.60 -5.19 -15.89
C SER A 360 38.67 -4.70 -14.90
N GLY A 361 38.33 -4.70 -13.60
CA GLY A 361 39.23 -4.29 -12.53
C GLY A 361 38.59 -4.45 -11.16
N THR A 362 39.40 -4.37 -10.10
CA THR A 362 38.95 -4.50 -8.70
C THR A 362 39.25 -3.22 -7.94
N LEU A 363 38.22 -2.56 -7.43
CA LEU A 363 38.33 -1.26 -6.74
C LEU A 363 38.34 -1.48 -5.22
N LYS A 364 39.51 -1.35 -4.60
CA LYS A 364 39.69 -1.55 -3.14
C LYS A 364 39.59 -0.25 -2.34
N GLU A 365 40.02 0.87 -2.91
CA GLU A 365 40.02 2.17 -2.22
C GLU A 365 38.69 2.91 -2.43
N GLY A 366 38.14 3.49 -1.36
CA GLY A 366 36.85 4.18 -1.40
C GLY A 366 36.79 5.39 -2.35
N GLN A 367 37.92 6.04 -2.65
CA GLN A 367 37.97 7.11 -3.66
C GLN A 367 37.87 6.57 -5.08
N GLU A 368 38.59 5.49 -5.40
CA GLU A 368 38.52 4.84 -6.71
C GLU A 368 37.16 4.17 -6.95
N GLN A 369 36.54 3.62 -5.90
CA GLN A 369 35.14 3.19 -5.93
C GLN A 369 34.22 4.36 -6.32
N ARG A 370 34.24 5.48 -5.58
CA ARG A 370 33.41 6.67 -5.86
C ARG A 370 33.62 7.24 -7.27
N LYS A 371 34.85 7.23 -7.80
CA LYS A 371 35.17 7.65 -9.19
C LYS A 371 34.56 6.75 -10.27
N LYS A 372 34.26 5.49 -9.96
CA LYS A 372 33.65 4.54 -10.91
C LYS A 372 32.13 4.46 -10.80
N ILE A 373 31.53 5.02 -9.74
CA ILE A 373 30.07 5.06 -9.57
C ILE A 373 29.47 6.33 -10.21
N SER A 374 28.41 6.13 -10.99
CA SER A 374 27.61 7.18 -11.62
C SER A 374 26.96 8.09 -10.57
N ARG A 375 27.04 9.40 -10.78
CA ARG A 375 26.29 10.38 -9.99
C ARG A 375 24.84 10.46 -10.42
N CYS A 376 24.03 11.02 -9.53
CA CYS A 376 22.63 11.31 -9.81
C CYS A 376 22.20 12.61 -9.12
N GLN A 377 21.08 13.16 -9.58
CA GLN A 377 20.41 14.31 -8.98
C GLN A 377 18.90 14.05 -8.98
N VAL A 378 18.25 14.30 -7.85
CA VAL A 378 16.79 14.20 -7.74
C VAL A 378 16.20 15.58 -7.99
N CYS A 379 15.33 15.64 -8.99
CA CYS A 379 14.75 16.84 -9.51
C CYS A 379 13.24 16.79 -9.39
N LEU A 380 12.63 17.94 -9.16
CA LEU A 380 11.19 18.10 -9.00
C LEU A 380 10.71 19.18 -9.95
N LYS A 381 9.80 18.84 -10.86
CA LYS A 381 9.23 19.77 -11.82
C LYS A 381 8.61 20.95 -11.07
N HIS A 382 8.95 22.18 -11.47
CA HIS A 382 8.25 23.35 -10.96
C HIS A 382 6.83 23.36 -11.56
N GLY A 383 5.83 23.52 -10.69
CA GLY A 383 4.44 23.72 -11.10
C GLY A 383 4.25 25.03 -11.84
#